data_AF-A0A2T6FAZ0-F1
#
_entry.id   AF-A0A2T6FAZ0-F1
#
_cell.length_a   1.000
_cell.length_b   1.000
_cell.length_c   1.000
_cell.angle_alpha   90.00
_cell.angle_beta   90.00
_cell.angle_gamma   90.00
#
_symmetry.space_group_name_H-M   'P 1'
#
loop_
_entity.id
_entity.type
_entity.pdbx_description
1 polymer ?
#
loop_
_entity_poly.entity_id
_entity_poly.type
_entity_poly.pdbx_seq_one_letter_code
_entity_poly.pdbx_strand_id
1 'polypeptide(L)'
;MIDKKNTLLSVAVALALAACGGGGGSTSTPTPTAASTTSGKAVDGYLSGSAVLCDTNKNGVADTGEAVVLTDAQGNFTFTTACASNIVVSGGTNIDTGLPFTGVLKTTAGSTVATPITSLMVDAGLTNAQVAAFLGLPVGTDPTKLDPSATTNGVLNNPDALKRTLALQQIIQQTTNTIATLGGNTTVAALQAIYLNVVKAVTAALVANPTASLIDASGNVSSGLVNNVVQQSVTNVATSSDPTLVNVKTIVATFSPSRIAAVATAAITAEAQTLATTTNSLTLTKAMQSDNTIANAVNAVGPLMLPTNTQPLTTFASALSGLASANTTIYVSPQAALAAETAAANSLNSAASAVGQTVDATKFSAPTNYLAITNDQIAINGTTYTLTQLTSGVIVTSAKVASVDTFALPLSINGTPIPANANGIKTATIKVALELKDTAATNRLLQVAIDTVTVTLNANGQLSASVPASAKIYVFGQTSSGVTANLTLSNPAATLVTAGANNTISFNMGGLFSQIASTTQNAVLTDLQNLKGNLNVKFVMSTLDLRTSNGTPTPAASILVTGAGQPAVSGEGVQGIVTVQ
;
A
#
# COMPACT_ATOMS: atom_id res chain seq x y z
N MET A 1 -47.47 37.69 52.66
CA MET A 1 -48.84 37.29 52.30
C MET A 1 -48.69 36.09 51.37
N ILE A 2 -48.82 34.86 51.91
CA ILE A 2 -50.02 34.00 51.80
C ILE A 2 -50.26 33.64 50.31
N ASP A 3 -50.33 32.42 49.80
CA ASP A 3 -50.33 31.02 50.26
C ASP A 3 -50.20 30.20 48.93
N LYS A 4 -49.35 29.17 48.79
CA LYS A 4 -49.52 27.75 49.15
C LYS A 4 -50.12 26.86 48.02
N LYS A 5 -49.57 25.63 47.96
CA LYS A 5 -50.03 24.36 47.34
C LYS A 5 -49.35 23.99 46.01
N ASN A 6 -48.85 22.78 45.75
CA ASN A 6 -48.91 21.52 46.51
C ASN A 6 -47.90 20.49 45.90
N THR A 7 -47.10 19.86 46.77
CA THR A 7 -46.91 18.39 46.95
C THR A 7 -46.54 17.47 45.77
N LEU A 8 -45.41 16.72 45.90
CA LEU A 8 -45.36 15.26 46.24
C LEU A 8 -43.92 14.66 46.18
N LEU A 9 -43.52 14.02 47.29
CA LEU A 9 -42.60 12.85 47.53
C LEU A 9 -41.31 12.70 46.67
N SER A 10 -40.05 12.75 47.13
CA SER A 10 -39.33 12.13 48.28
C SER A 10 -39.36 10.60 48.37
N VAL A 11 -38.28 9.92 47.94
CA VAL A 11 -37.55 8.89 48.71
C VAL A 11 -36.07 8.90 48.30
N ALA A 12 -35.20 9.23 49.26
CA ALA A 12 -33.77 8.96 49.24
C ALA A 12 -33.51 7.71 50.10
N VAL A 13 -32.60 6.83 49.67
CA VAL A 13 -32.02 5.80 50.53
C VAL A 13 -30.52 5.70 50.23
N ALA A 14 -29.72 6.29 51.11
CA ALA A 14 -28.33 5.95 51.32
C ALA A 14 -28.27 4.91 52.45
N LEU A 15 -27.63 3.77 52.22
CA LEU A 15 -27.20 2.87 53.30
C LEU A 15 -25.69 2.69 53.20
N ALA A 16 -24.99 3.29 54.16
CA ALA A 16 -23.70 2.83 54.61
C ALA A 16 -23.94 1.78 55.70
N LEU A 17 -23.33 0.60 55.57
CA LEU A 17 -23.13 -0.32 56.69
C LEU A 17 -21.65 -0.71 56.71
N ALA A 18 -20.95 -0.14 57.68
CA ALA A 18 -19.65 -0.62 58.12
C ALA A 18 -19.84 -1.99 58.80
N ALA A 19 -19.04 -2.98 58.40
CA ALA A 19 -18.80 -4.17 59.18
C ALA A 19 -17.29 -4.34 59.33
N CYS A 20 -16.85 -4.23 60.60
CA CYS A 20 -15.53 -4.59 61.08
C CYS A 20 -15.50 -6.10 61.36
N GLY A 21 -14.45 -6.80 60.92
CA GLY A 21 -14.22 -8.19 61.31
C GLY A 21 -13.03 -8.88 60.65
N GLY A 22 -11.84 -8.75 61.25
CA GLY A 22 -10.91 -9.87 61.51
C GLY A 22 -10.08 -10.51 60.39
N GLY A 23 -8.80 -10.11 60.33
CA GLY A 23 -7.61 -10.98 60.43
C GLY A 23 -7.43 -12.22 59.54
N GLY A 24 -6.41 -12.17 58.66
CA GLY A 24 -5.78 -13.35 58.06
C GLY A 24 -4.88 -12.99 56.89
N GLY A 25 -3.56 -12.99 57.08
CA GLY A 25 -2.60 -12.66 56.03
C GLY A 25 -2.72 -13.59 54.82
N SER A 26 -2.92 -13.00 53.65
CA SER A 26 -2.65 -13.60 52.36
C SER A 26 -2.46 -12.47 51.36
N THR A 27 -1.30 -12.45 50.73
CA THR A 27 -0.89 -11.51 49.69
C THR A 27 -1.85 -11.60 48.49
N SER A 28 -2.88 -10.78 48.47
CA SER A 28 -3.64 -10.51 47.24
C SER A 28 -2.81 -9.56 46.39
N THR A 29 -2.12 -10.14 45.41
CA THR A 29 -1.63 -9.43 44.24
C THR A 29 -2.76 -8.56 43.69
N PRO A 30 -2.54 -7.27 43.40
CA PRO A 30 -3.56 -6.45 42.77
C PRO A 30 -3.96 -7.13 41.47
N THR A 31 -5.25 -7.45 41.33
CA THR A 31 -5.81 -7.94 40.07
C THR A 31 -5.45 -6.90 39.00
N PRO A 32 -4.75 -7.27 37.91
CA PRO A 32 -4.36 -6.30 36.90
C PRO A 32 -5.64 -5.70 36.33
N THR A 33 -5.79 -4.38 36.43
CA THR A 33 -6.77 -3.63 35.64
C THR A 33 -6.55 -4.04 34.19
N ALA A 34 -7.54 -4.69 33.57
CA ALA A 34 -7.44 -5.08 32.16
C ALA A 34 -7.07 -3.85 31.34
N ALA A 35 -5.89 -3.85 30.72
CA ALA A 35 -5.48 -2.78 29.84
C ALA A 35 -6.53 -2.65 28.73
N SER A 36 -7.07 -1.45 28.55
CA SER A 36 -7.99 -1.19 27.43
C SER A 36 -7.22 -1.48 26.14
N THR A 37 -7.81 -2.27 25.24
CA THR A 37 -7.27 -2.58 23.92
C THR A 37 -8.05 -1.86 22.84
N THR A 38 -7.40 -1.59 21.70
CA THR A 38 -8.07 -1.10 20.49
C THR A 38 -7.86 -2.13 19.40
N SER A 39 -8.96 -2.59 18.80
CA SER A 39 -8.94 -3.57 17.71
C SER A 39 -9.87 -3.15 16.60
N GLY A 40 -9.55 -3.56 15.38
CA GLY A 40 -10.37 -3.30 14.21
C GLY A 40 -9.89 -4.09 13.00
N LYS A 41 -10.43 -3.73 11.83
CA LYS A 41 -10.06 -4.32 10.55
C LYS A 41 -9.57 -3.25 9.57
N ALA A 42 -8.54 -3.57 8.79
CA ALA A 42 -8.18 -2.77 7.63
C ALA A 42 -8.86 -3.32 6.37
N VAL A 43 -9.65 -2.49 5.69
CA VAL A 43 -10.56 -2.95 4.63
C VAL A 43 -10.48 -2.02 3.42
N ASP A 44 -9.73 -2.47 2.41
CA ASP A 44 -9.72 -2.00 1.01
C ASP A 44 -9.80 -3.25 0.09
N GLY A 45 -10.71 -4.16 0.44
CA GLY A 45 -10.43 -5.60 0.51
C GLY A 45 -9.63 -5.89 1.80
N TYR A 46 -9.90 -6.99 2.51
CA TYR A 46 -9.19 -7.19 3.78
C TYR A 46 -7.67 -7.16 3.55
N LEU A 47 -6.94 -6.35 4.32
CA LEU A 47 -5.52 -6.16 4.09
C LEU A 47 -4.70 -7.02 5.06
N SER A 48 -3.89 -7.95 4.54
CA SER A 48 -2.99 -8.80 5.33
C SER A 48 -1.58 -8.22 5.40
N GLY A 49 -0.98 -8.25 6.59
CA GLY A 49 0.39 -7.78 6.80
C GLY A 49 0.58 -6.27 6.63
N SER A 50 -0.49 -5.46 6.71
CA SER A 50 -0.39 -4.01 6.69
C SER A 50 0.12 -3.48 8.02
N ALA A 51 0.97 -2.45 7.97
CA ALA A 51 1.38 -1.71 9.15
C ALA A 51 0.23 -0.80 9.60
N VAL A 52 -0.16 -0.92 10.87
CA VAL A 52 -1.21 -0.13 11.52
C VAL A 52 -0.57 0.70 12.62
N LEU A 53 -0.44 1.99 12.37
CA LEU A 53 0.16 2.98 13.24
C LEU A 53 -0.91 3.65 14.11
N CYS A 54 -0.66 3.75 15.41
CA CYS A 54 -1.33 4.71 16.28
C CYS A 54 -0.60 6.06 16.19
N ASP A 55 -1.12 6.97 15.38
CA ASP A 55 -0.48 8.23 14.97
C ASP A 55 -0.74 9.32 16.02
N THR A 56 0.02 9.27 17.12
CA THR A 56 -0.16 10.13 18.29
C THR A 56 0.23 11.58 18.04
N ASN A 57 1.19 11.82 17.15
CA ASN A 57 1.64 13.17 16.80
C ASN A 57 0.94 13.75 15.54
N LYS A 58 0.11 12.93 14.86
CA LYS A 58 -0.72 13.30 13.69
C LYS A 58 0.09 13.66 12.43
N ASN A 59 1.29 13.13 12.28
CA ASN A 59 2.09 13.33 11.08
C ASN A 59 1.94 12.20 10.05
N GLY A 60 1.26 11.10 10.41
CA GLY A 60 1.00 9.96 9.54
C GLY A 60 2.22 9.09 9.24
N VAL A 61 3.33 9.27 9.97
CA VAL A 61 4.60 8.55 9.82
C VAL A 61 4.91 7.86 11.13
N ALA A 62 5.34 6.60 11.09
CA ALA A 62 5.69 5.89 12.30
C ALA A 62 6.95 6.48 12.94
N ASP A 63 6.80 7.17 14.06
CA ASP A 63 7.90 7.74 14.83
C ASP A 63 8.34 6.88 16.02
N THR A 64 9.51 7.22 16.56
CA THR A 64 10.00 6.58 17.78
C THR A 64 9.04 6.82 18.94
N GLY A 65 8.52 5.74 19.52
CA GLY A 65 7.58 5.79 20.66
C GLY A 65 6.12 5.59 20.26
N GLU A 66 5.81 5.55 18.96
CA GLU A 66 4.47 5.26 18.49
C GLU A 66 4.25 3.76 18.30
N ALA A 67 3.02 3.31 18.58
CA ALA A 67 2.67 1.90 18.47
C ALA A 67 2.39 1.54 17.02
N VAL A 68 3.05 0.49 16.53
CA VAL A 68 2.78 -0.13 15.22
C VAL A 68 2.49 -1.60 15.42
N VAL A 69 1.38 -2.07 14.84
CA VAL A 69 1.03 -3.50 14.78
C VAL A 69 0.80 -3.92 13.33
N LEU A 70 0.78 -5.21 13.06
CA LEU A 70 0.45 -5.75 11.74
C LEU A 70 -0.97 -6.27 11.72
N THR A 71 -1.63 -6.17 10.57
CA THR A 71 -2.85 -6.93 10.32
C THR A 71 -2.54 -8.41 10.12
N ASP A 72 -3.42 -9.27 10.63
CA ASP A 72 -3.35 -10.72 10.41
C ASP A 72 -3.86 -11.14 9.02
N ALA A 73 -3.91 -12.45 8.76
CA ALA A 73 -4.36 -13.02 7.49
C ALA A 73 -5.86 -12.82 7.20
N GLN A 74 -6.62 -12.22 8.12
CA GLN A 74 -8.03 -11.85 7.96
C GLN A 74 -8.24 -10.33 8.06
N GLY A 75 -7.15 -9.55 8.02
CA GLY A 75 -7.15 -8.10 8.09
C GLY A 75 -7.41 -7.52 9.47
N ASN A 76 -7.41 -8.32 10.54
CA ASN A 76 -7.59 -7.82 11.91
C ASN A 76 -6.30 -7.23 12.44
N PHE A 77 -6.40 -6.14 13.19
CA PHE A 77 -5.32 -5.62 14.02
C PHE A 77 -5.76 -5.44 15.46
N THR A 78 -4.82 -5.48 16.40
CA THR A 78 -5.10 -5.22 17.81
C THR A 78 -3.87 -4.58 18.46
N PHE A 79 -4.08 -3.42 19.08
CA PHE A 79 -3.10 -2.79 19.96
C PHE A 79 -3.25 -3.33 21.38
N THR A 80 -2.14 -3.72 21.99
CA THR A 80 -2.09 -4.18 23.39
C THR A 80 -2.42 -3.07 24.38
N THR A 81 -2.09 -1.82 24.03
CA THR A 81 -2.53 -0.60 24.71
C THR A 81 -3.44 0.16 23.77
N ALA A 82 -4.63 0.56 24.22
CA ALA A 82 -5.60 1.26 23.40
C ALA A 82 -5.00 2.49 22.71
N CYS A 83 -5.25 2.60 21.41
CA CYS A 83 -4.89 3.78 20.63
C CYS A 83 -5.95 4.87 20.85
N ALA A 84 -5.54 5.99 21.44
CA ALA A 84 -6.40 7.15 21.66
C ALA A 84 -6.30 8.22 20.55
N SER A 85 -5.54 7.94 19.49
CA SER A 85 -5.31 8.86 18.36
C SER A 85 -5.85 8.27 17.04
N ASN A 86 -5.62 8.99 15.94
CA ASN A 86 -5.89 8.50 14.60
C ASN A 86 -5.07 7.23 14.32
N ILE A 87 -5.67 6.34 13.56
CA ILE A 87 -5.02 5.12 13.08
C ILE A 87 -4.69 5.32 11.60
N VAL A 88 -3.47 4.95 11.22
CA VAL A 88 -2.97 5.01 9.84
C VAL A 88 -2.56 3.61 9.40
N VAL A 89 -3.12 3.14 8.29
CA VAL A 89 -2.82 1.82 7.72
C VAL A 89 -2.11 1.98 6.40
N SER A 90 -0.99 1.27 6.22
CA SER A 90 -0.22 1.29 4.98
C SER A 90 0.48 -0.05 4.70
N GLY A 91 0.79 -0.30 3.43
CA GLY A 91 1.43 -1.54 2.99
C GLY A 91 0.56 -2.78 3.14
N GLY A 92 1.17 -3.96 3.04
CA GLY A 92 0.46 -5.24 3.05
C GLY A 92 -0.19 -5.57 1.71
N THR A 93 -1.07 -6.57 1.74
CA THR A 93 -1.66 -7.18 0.55
C THR A 93 -3.17 -7.29 0.71
N ASN A 94 -3.91 -6.85 -0.31
CA ASN A 94 -5.34 -7.12 -0.40
C ASN A 94 -5.56 -8.63 -0.54
N ILE A 95 -6.21 -9.25 0.44
CA ILE A 95 -6.43 -10.70 0.53
C ILE A 95 -7.28 -11.19 -0.64
N ASP A 96 -8.24 -10.40 -1.08
CA ASP A 96 -9.15 -10.78 -2.16
C ASP A 96 -8.39 -10.79 -3.49
N THR A 97 -7.73 -9.67 -3.84
CA THR A 97 -7.10 -9.52 -5.17
C THR A 97 -5.69 -10.11 -5.24
N GLY A 98 -5.04 -10.30 -4.10
CA GLY A 98 -3.62 -10.67 -3.99
C GLY A 98 -2.66 -9.55 -4.41
N LEU A 99 -3.15 -8.33 -4.60
CA LEU A 99 -2.34 -7.18 -5.02
C LEU A 99 -1.76 -6.42 -3.82
N PRO A 100 -0.57 -5.81 -3.97
CA PRO A 100 -0.02 -4.85 -3.01
C PRO A 100 -1.00 -3.70 -2.72
N PHE A 101 -1.17 -3.37 -1.44
CA PHE A 101 -1.84 -2.13 -1.06
C PHE A 101 -0.82 -0.98 -1.03
N THR A 102 -0.95 -0.08 -1.99
CA THR A 102 -0.03 1.05 -2.18
C THR A 102 -0.57 2.38 -1.66
N GLY A 103 -1.84 2.41 -1.21
CA GLY A 103 -2.48 3.57 -0.62
C GLY A 103 -2.19 3.74 0.88
N VAL A 104 -2.95 4.64 1.50
CA VAL A 104 -2.98 4.85 2.96
C VAL A 104 -4.42 4.96 3.42
N LEU A 105 -4.82 4.15 4.40
CA LEU A 105 -6.12 4.30 5.05
C LEU A 105 -5.97 5.06 6.36
N LYS A 106 -6.92 5.93 6.68
CA LYS A 106 -7.00 6.61 7.96
C LYS A 106 -8.33 6.32 8.64
N THR A 107 -8.31 6.30 9.97
CA THR A 107 -9.53 6.35 10.77
C THR A 107 -9.29 7.03 12.12
N THR A 108 -10.37 7.42 12.80
CA THR A 108 -10.30 8.04 14.12
C THR A 108 -10.28 7.00 15.23
N ALA A 109 -9.84 7.40 16.43
CA ALA A 109 -9.89 6.56 17.62
C ALA A 109 -11.33 6.04 17.87
N GLY A 110 -11.46 4.76 18.17
CA GLY A 110 -12.76 4.11 18.43
C GLY A 110 -13.50 3.58 17.20
N SER A 111 -12.99 3.83 15.99
CA SER A 111 -13.48 3.16 14.78
C SER A 111 -13.15 1.67 14.81
N THR A 112 -14.09 0.81 14.37
CA THR A 112 -13.85 -0.65 14.27
C THR A 112 -13.26 -1.05 12.93
N VAL A 113 -13.18 -0.12 11.98
CA VAL A 113 -12.65 -0.30 10.64
C VAL A 113 -11.76 0.87 10.22
N ALA A 114 -10.75 0.57 9.40
CA ALA A 114 -10.01 1.55 8.60
C ALA A 114 -10.28 1.24 7.13
N THR A 115 -10.99 2.12 6.44
CA THR A 115 -11.44 1.95 5.04
C THR A 115 -11.17 3.22 4.23
N PRO A 116 -11.29 3.18 2.88
CA PRO A 116 -11.31 4.39 2.07
C PRO A 116 -12.39 5.39 2.53
N ILE A 117 -13.52 4.91 3.04
CA ILE A 117 -14.61 5.77 3.55
C ILE A 117 -14.20 6.49 4.84
N THR A 118 -13.67 5.77 5.83
CA THR A 118 -13.24 6.42 7.08
C THR A 118 -12.09 7.39 6.85
N SER A 119 -11.29 7.15 5.81
CA SER A 119 -10.16 8.03 5.45
C SER A 119 -10.62 9.44 5.10
N LEU A 120 -11.80 9.60 4.49
CA LEU A 120 -12.39 10.90 4.19
C LEU A 120 -12.72 11.71 5.46
N MET A 121 -12.96 11.04 6.58
CA MET A 121 -13.43 11.69 7.80
C MET A 121 -12.32 12.36 8.62
N VAL A 122 -11.11 11.82 8.55
CA VAL A 122 -10.03 12.14 9.49
C VAL A 122 -9.50 13.57 9.33
N ASP A 123 -9.27 14.00 8.08
CA ASP A 123 -8.52 15.24 7.82
C ASP A 123 -9.43 16.50 7.78
N ALA A 124 -10.75 16.35 7.58
CA ALA A 124 -11.70 17.48 7.51
C ALA A 124 -12.80 17.47 8.57
N GLY A 125 -12.78 16.51 9.50
CA GLY A 125 -13.78 16.43 10.57
C GLY A 125 -15.21 16.23 10.07
N LEU A 126 -15.37 15.53 8.94
CA LEU A 126 -16.67 15.26 8.36
C LEU A 126 -17.51 14.39 9.30
N THR A 127 -18.80 14.69 9.36
CA THR A 127 -19.76 13.87 10.09
C THR A 127 -20.11 12.60 9.33
N ASN A 128 -20.56 11.57 10.05
CA ASN A 128 -21.09 10.33 9.47
C ASN A 128 -22.16 10.60 8.40
N ALA A 129 -23.07 11.54 8.67
CA ALA A 129 -24.17 11.88 7.78
C ALA A 129 -23.69 12.50 6.45
N GLN A 130 -22.69 13.38 6.51
CA GLN A 130 -22.11 14.01 5.31
C GLN A 130 -21.45 12.96 4.42
N VAL A 131 -20.62 12.08 4.99
CA VAL A 131 -19.94 11.03 4.22
C VAL A 131 -20.94 10.02 3.66
N ALA A 132 -21.93 9.61 4.46
CA ALA A 132 -22.98 8.70 4.00
C ALA A 132 -23.76 9.28 2.81
N ALA A 133 -24.20 10.54 2.89
CA ALA A 133 -24.93 11.20 1.81
C ALA A 133 -24.07 11.40 0.54
N PHE A 134 -22.80 11.75 0.71
CA PHE A 134 -21.88 11.97 -0.41
C PHE A 134 -21.62 10.70 -1.24
N LEU A 135 -21.66 9.54 -0.58
CA LEU A 135 -21.44 8.23 -1.19
C LEU A 135 -22.74 7.44 -1.42
N GLY A 136 -23.91 8.05 -1.23
CA GLY A 136 -25.18 7.41 -1.50
C GLY A 136 -25.47 6.22 -0.58
N LEU A 137 -24.87 6.19 0.62
CA LEU A 137 -25.10 5.16 1.62
C LEU A 137 -26.46 5.38 2.31
N PRO A 138 -27.09 4.32 2.85
CA PRO A 138 -28.36 4.44 3.56
C PRO A 138 -28.29 5.48 4.69
N VAL A 139 -29.39 6.20 4.91
CA VAL A 139 -29.51 7.18 6.00
C VAL A 139 -29.27 6.50 7.35
N GLY A 140 -28.48 7.13 8.20
CA GLY A 140 -28.12 6.59 9.53
C GLY A 140 -26.93 5.62 9.52
N THR A 141 -26.34 5.34 8.34
CA THR A 141 -25.08 4.59 8.25
C THR A 141 -23.99 5.28 9.07
N ASP A 142 -23.28 4.50 9.88
CA ASP A 142 -22.09 4.92 10.62
C ASP A 142 -20.83 4.38 9.91
N PRO A 143 -20.12 5.21 9.13
CA PRO A 143 -18.93 4.77 8.40
C PRO A 143 -17.83 4.20 9.30
N THR A 144 -17.76 4.60 10.57
CA THR A 144 -16.73 4.12 11.53
C THR A 144 -16.97 2.68 12.01
N LYS A 145 -18.14 2.12 11.68
CA LYS A 145 -18.53 0.75 12.01
C LYS A 145 -18.92 -0.08 10.79
N LEU A 146 -18.87 0.53 9.61
CA LEU A 146 -19.26 -0.10 8.37
C LEU A 146 -18.09 -0.88 7.78
N ASP A 147 -18.14 -2.20 7.90
CA ASP A 147 -17.28 -3.08 7.12
C ASP A 147 -17.95 -3.38 5.76
N PRO A 148 -17.45 -2.79 4.64
CA PRO A 148 -18.03 -3.03 3.32
C PRO A 148 -17.82 -4.48 2.84
N SER A 149 -16.80 -5.19 3.33
CA SER A 149 -16.43 -6.54 2.90
C SER A 149 -16.93 -7.63 3.86
N ALA A 150 -17.70 -7.27 4.89
CA ALA A 150 -18.24 -8.24 5.84
C ALA A 150 -19.14 -9.27 5.15
N THR A 151 -18.92 -10.54 5.47
CA THR A 151 -19.75 -11.65 5.01
C THR A 151 -20.30 -12.46 6.18
N THR A 152 -21.48 -13.03 6.00
CA THR A 152 -22.07 -14.03 6.90
C THR A 152 -22.36 -15.27 6.09
N ASN A 153 -21.74 -16.41 6.46
CA ASN A 153 -21.85 -17.66 5.71
C ASN A 153 -21.51 -17.51 4.20
N GLY A 154 -20.52 -16.68 3.88
CA GLY A 154 -20.09 -16.43 2.49
C GLY A 154 -20.98 -15.45 1.70
N VAL A 155 -22.01 -14.87 2.32
CA VAL A 155 -22.88 -13.86 1.69
C VAL A 155 -22.50 -12.46 2.19
N LEU A 156 -22.35 -11.50 1.28
CA LEU A 156 -22.04 -10.11 1.63
C LEU A 156 -23.17 -9.46 2.44
N ASN A 157 -22.80 -8.87 3.57
CA ASN A 157 -23.74 -8.17 4.44
C ASN A 157 -24.12 -6.78 3.88
N ASN A 158 -23.18 -6.11 3.20
CA ASN A 158 -23.33 -4.73 2.74
C ASN A 158 -22.98 -4.58 1.24
N PRO A 159 -23.69 -5.28 0.33
CA PRO A 159 -23.30 -5.35 -1.09
C PRO A 159 -23.21 -3.97 -1.77
N ASP A 160 -24.15 -3.06 -1.50
CA ASP A 160 -24.10 -1.74 -2.11
C ASP A 160 -23.02 -0.83 -1.49
N ALA A 161 -22.76 -0.98 -0.20
CA ALA A 161 -21.65 -0.26 0.45
C ALA A 161 -20.30 -0.71 -0.13
N LEU A 162 -20.14 -1.99 -0.42
CA LEU A 162 -18.96 -2.51 -1.12
C LEU A 162 -18.81 -1.86 -2.49
N LYS A 163 -19.86 -1.84 -3.31
CA LYS A 163 -19.85 -1.18 -4.64
C LYS A 163 -19.41 0.28 -4.55
N ARG A 164 -20.00 1.05 -3.63
CA ARG A 164 -19.67 2.47 -3.42
C ARG A 164 -18.24 2.65 -2.90
N THR A 165 -17.77 1.75 -2.04
CA THR A 165 -16.37 1.76 -1.55
C THR A 165 -15.39 1.48 -2.68
N LEU A 166 -15.64 0.46 -3.51
CA LEU A 166 -14.78 0.11 -4.64
C LEU A 166 -14.76 1.21 -5.71
N ALA A 167 -15.91 1.81 -6.00
CA ALA A 167 -15.98 2.95 -6.91
C ALA A 167 -15.20 4.17 -6.37
N LEU A 168 -15.33 4.49 -5.08
CA LEU A 168 -14.52 5.52 -4.42
C LEU A 168 -13.02 5.19 -4.48
N GLN A 169 -12.65 3.95 -4.16
CA GLN A 169 -11.29 3.45 -4.25
C GLN A 169 -10.73 3.64 -5.67
N GLN A 170 -11.51 3.33 -6.70
CA GLN A 170 -11.09 3.48 -8.10
C GLN A 170 -10.85 4.94 -8.48
N ILE A 171 -11.73 5.86 -8.06
CA ILE A 171 -11.54 7.29 -8.29
C ILE A 171 -10.23 7.76 -7.65
N ILE A 172 -9.97 7.35 -6.40
CA ILE A 172 -8.75 7.71 -5.68
C ILE A 172 -7.52 7.09 -6.34
N GLN A 173 -7.55 5.80 -6.64
CA GLN A 173 -6.43 5.05 -7.20
C GLN A 173 -6.04 5.55 -8.59
N GLN A 174 -7.01 5.74 -9.49
CA GLN A 174 -6.68 6.19 -10.85
C GLN A 174 -6.24 7.63 -10.92
N THR A 175 -6.79 8.50 -10.06
CA THR A 175 -6.26 9.85 -9.91
C THR A 175 -4.82 9.82 -9.37
N THR A 176 -4.56 8.97 -8.36
CA THR A 176 -3.23 8.77 -7.78
C THR A 176 -2.23 8.26 -8.82
N ASN A 177 -2.57 7.20 -9.56
CA ASN A 177 -1.73 6.61 -10.61
C ASN A 177 -1.44 7.60 -11.73
N THR A 178 -2.44 8.38 -12.15
CA THR A 178 -2.28 9.41 -13.19
C THR A 178 -1.28 10.47 -12.76
N ILE A 179 -1.42 11.01 -11.54
CA ILE A 179 -0.50 12.02 -11.01
C ILE A 179 0.90 11.43 -10.76
N ALA A 180 0.97 10.22 -10.21
CA ALA A 180 2.23 9.52 -9.95
C ALA A 180 3.01 9.27 -11.26
N THR A 181 2.32 8.82 -12.31
CA THR A 181 2.95 8.55 -13.62
C THR A 181 3.43 9.85 -14.26
N LEU A 182 2.59 10.89 -14.31
CA LEU A 182 2.97 12.21 -14.83
C LEU A 182 4.11 12.84 -14.06
N GLY A 183 4.09 12.72 -12.73
CA GLY A 183 5.10 13.25 -11.84
C GLY A 183 6.38 12.42 -11.80
N GLY A 184 6.47 11.33 -12.57
CA GLY A 184 7.63 10.43 -12.54
C GLY A 184 7.90 9.92 -11.13
N ASN A 185 6.90 9.37 -10.46
CA ASN A 185 7.05 8.80 -9.13
C ASN A 185 7.69 7.41 -9.16
N THR A 186 8.61 7.14 -8.23
CA THR A 186 9.17 5.79 -7.97
C THR A 186 9.38 5.46 -6.53
N THR A 187 8.59 6.05 -5.66
CA THR A 187 8.58 5.58 -4.29
C THR A 187 7.15 5.33 -3.84
N VAL A 188 6.97 4.25 -3.09
CA VAL A 188 5.74 3.97 -2.35
C VAL A 188 5.43 5.12 -1.38
N ALA A 189 6.43 5.73 -0.74
CA ALA A 189 6.21 6.87 0.15
C ALA A 189 5.58 8.08 -0.57
N ALA A 190 6.13 8.46 -1.73
CA ALA A 190 5.53 9.52 -2.54
C ALA A 190 4.19 9.09 -3.15
N LEU A 191 4.00 7.81 -3.50
CA LEU A 191 2.71 7.29 -3.97
C LEU A 191 1.62 7.43 -2.89
N GLN A 192 1.96 7.07 -1.65
CA GLN A 192 1.13 7.21 -0.46
C GLN A 192 0.83 8.69 -0.15
N ALA A 193 1.82 9.57 -0.29
CA ALA A 193 1.61 11.00 -0.13
C ALA A 193 0.70 11.57 -1.24
N ILE A 194 0.84 11.13 -2.50
CA ILE A 194 -0.11 11.49 -3.58
C ILE A 194 -1.50 10.98 -3.22
N TYR A 195 -1.65 9.72 -2.81
CA TYR A 195 -2.91 9.13 -2.39
C TYR A 195 -3.61 9.98 -1.32
N LEU A 196 -2.90 10.40 -0.28
CA LEU A 196 -3.44 11.27 0.76
C LEU A 196 -3.86 12.65 0.22
N ASN A 197 -3.14 13.22 -0.75
CA ASN A 197 -3.54 14.48 -1.40
C ASN A 197 -4.80 14.32 -2.27
N VAL A 198 -5.00 13.13 -2.86
CA VAL A 198 -6.24 12.79 -3.59
C VAL A 198 -7.41 12.61 -2.62
N VAL A 199 -7.23 11.92 -1.50
CA VAL A 199 -8.24 11.81 -0.43
C VAL A 199 -8.66 13.20 0.08
N LYS A 200 -7.69 14.10 0.28
CA LYS A 200 -7.96 15.51 0.62
C LYS A 200 -8.76 16.24 -0.47
N ALA A 201 -8.51 15.95 -1.75
CA ALA A 201 -9.26 16.52 -2.87
C ALA A 201 -10.71 16.01 -2.93
N VAL A 202 -10.94 14.72 -2.68
CA VAL A 202 -12.30 14.14 -2.54
C VAL A 202 -13.05 14.83 -1.41
N THR A 203 -12.39 15.00 -0.28
CA THR A 203 -12.94 15.67 0.90
C THR A 203 -13.25 17.14 0.62
N ALA A 204 -12.37 17.86 -0.08
CA ALA A 204 -12.60 19.23 -0.51
C ALA A 204 -13.79 19.35 -1.48
N ALA A 205 -13.98 18.37 -2.38
CA ALA A 205 -15.13 18.34 -3.28
C ALA A 205 -16.46 18.22 -2.52
N LEU A 206 -16.51 17.39 -1.45
CA LEU A 206 -17.66 17.31 -0.55
C LEU A 206 -17.87 18.63 0.21
N VAL A 207 -16.84 19.19 0.83
CA VAL A 207 -16.94 20.46 1.57
C VAL A 207 -17.45 21.60 0.69
N ALA A 208 -16.98 21.67 -0.56
CA ALA A 208 -17.43 22.67 -1.52
C ALA A 208 -18.85 22.41 -2.06
N ASN A 209 -19.33 21.17 -2.01
CA ASN A 209 -20.63 20.74 -2.56
C ASN A 209 -21.41 19.88 -1.54
N PRO A 210 -21.83 20.44 -0.39
CA PRO A 210 -22.31 19.66 0.76
C PRO A 210 -23.63 18.90 0.52
N THR A 211 -24.37 19.26 -0.53
CA THR A 211 -25.64 18.62 -0.92
C THR A 211 -25.52 17.72 -2.14
N ALA A 212 -24.34 17.67 -2.78
CA ALA A 212 -24.11 16.82 -3.94
C ALA A 212 -23.64 15.43 -3.50
N SER A 213 -23.89 14.43 -4.32
CA SER A 213 -23.35 13.08 -4.14
C SER A 213 -22.29 12.81 -5.19
N LEU A 214 -21.11 12.36 -4.76
CA LEU A 214 -20.09 11.84 -5.67
C LEU A 214 -20.57 10.52 -6.30
N ILE A 215 -21.20 9.69 -5.48
CA ILE A 215 -21.87 8.46 -5.89
C ILE A 215 -23.27 8.53 -5.28
N ASP A 216 -24.32 8.49 -6.08
CA ASP A 216 -25.69 8.55 -5.56
C ASP A 216 -26.19 7.17 -5.06
N ALA A 217 -27.39 7.14 -4.50
CA ALA A 217 -27.99 5.90 -3.99
C ALA A 217 -28.22 4.84 -5.08
N SER A 218 -28.36 5.24 -6.34
CA SER A 218 -28.49 4.36 -7.50
C SER A 218 -27.13 3.91 -8.06
N GLY A 219 -26.02 4.40 -7.51
CA GLY A 219 -24.68 4.10 -7.97
C GLY A 219 -24.21 4.98 -9.13
N ASN A 220 -24.89 6.08 -9.47
CA ASN A 220 -24.41 7.00 -10.49
C ASN A 220 -23.25 7.84 -9.96
N VAL A 221 -22.17 7.91 -10.72
CA VAL A 221 -20.95 8.65 -10.38
C VAL A 221 -20.98 10.03 -11.03
N SER A 222 -20.80 11.08 -10.23
CA SER A 222 -20.81 12.47 -10.70
C SER A 222 -19.51 12.84 -11.41
N SER A 223 -19.54 12.90 -12.74
CA SER A 223 -18.38 13.31 -13.56
C SER A 223 -17.88 14.71 -13.22
N GLY A 224 -18.79 15.64 -12.88
CA GLY A 224 -18.44 16.99 -12.45
C GLY A 224 -17.66 17.01 -11.13
N LEU A 225 -18.05 16.19 -10.16
CA LEU A 225 -17.29 16.07 -8.91
C LEU A 225 -15.98 15.33 -9.11
N VAL A 226 -15.93 14.28 -9.93
CA VAL A 226 -14.67 13.61 -10.30
C VAL A 226 -13.71 14.60 -10.97
N ASN A 227 -14.22 15.47 -11.84
CA ASN A 227 -13.42 16.52 -12.47
C ASN A 227 -12.80 17.45 -11.42
N ASN A 228 -13.59 17.92 -10.44
CA ASN A 228 -13.10 18.74 -9.34
C ASN A 228 -12.04 18.00 -8.51
N VAL A 229 -12.24 16.71 -8.25
CA VAL A 229 -11.26 15.88 -7.52
C VAL A 229 -9.95 15.79 -8.27
N VAL A 230 -9.96 15.52 -9.58
CA VAL A 230 -8.72 15.43 -10.38
C VAL A 230 -7.97 16.77 -10.38
N GLN A 231 -8.68 17.89 -10.64
CA GLN A 231 -8.07 19.22 -10.65
C GLN A 231 -7.47 19.58 -9.28
N GLN A 232 -8.23 19.37 -8.21
CA GLN A 232 -7.78 19.69 -6.87
C GLN A 232 -6.63 18.78 -6.43
N SER A 233 -6.61 17.51 -6.86
CA SER A 233 -5.52 16.58 -6.57
C SER A 233 -4.19 17.02 -7.18
N VAL A 234 -4.21 17.44 -8.45
CA VAL A 234 -3.01 17.99 -9.12
C VAL A 234 -2.51 19.21 -8.37
N THR A 235 -3.43 20.11 -7.99
CA THR A 235 -3.11 21.32 -7.23
C THR A 235 -2.50 20.98 -5.87
N ASN A 236 -3.12 20.08 -5.11
CA ASN A 236 -2.65 19.64 -3.79
C ASN A 236 -1.23 19.07 -3.84
N VAL A 237 -0.94 18.23 -4.83
CA VAL A 237 0.40 17.65 -5.02
C VAL A 237 1.42 18.72 -5.42
N ALA A 238 1.08 19.58 -6.39
CA ALA A 238 1.96 20.65 -6.85
C ALA A 238 2.36 21.63 -5.72
N THR A 239 1.43 21.92 -4.80
CA THR A 239 1.66 22.85 -3.68
C THR A 239 2.04 22.17 -2.37
N SER A 240 2.28 20.86 -2.37
CA SER A 240 2.50 20.12 -1.13
C SER A 240 3.79 20.53 -0.41
N SER A 241 3.70 20.63 0.92
CA SER A 241 4.84 20.79 1.83
C SER A 241 5.48 19.45 2.23
N ASP A 242 4.91 18.32 1.80
CA ASP A 242 5.43 16.99 2.13
C ASP A 242 6.81 16.77 1.49
N PRO A 243 7.86 16.48 2.28
CA PRO A 243 9.21 16.29 1.76
C PRO A 243 9.33 15.05 0.86
N THR A 244 8.46 14.05 1.00
CA THR A 244 8.45 12.85 0.14
C THR A 244 8.08 13.19 -1.31
N LEU A 245 7.38 14.30 -1.53
CA LEU A 245 6.90 14.71 -2.86
C LEU A 245 7.87 15.63 -3.61
N VAL A 246 9.08 15.90 -3.11
CA VAL A 246 9.96 16.94 -3.68
C VAL A 246 10.22 16.79 -5.19
N ASN A 247 10.44 15.56 -5.67
CA ASN A 247 10.66 15.28 -7.10
C ASN A 247 9.35 15.35 -7.89
N VAL A 248 8.29 14.72 -7.37
CA VAL A 248 6.97 14.65 -8.02
C VAL A 248 6.36 16.04 -8.18
N LYS A 249 6.32 16.83 -7.10
CA LYS A 249 5.65 18.14 -7.11
C LYS A 249 6.27 19.12 -8.09
N THR A 250 7.59 19.05 -8.27
CA THR A 250 8.32 19.92 -9.21
C THR A 250 7.85 19.66 -10.64
N ILE A 251 7.67 18.39 -11.02
CA ILE A 251 7.18 18.00 -12.34
C ILE A 251 5.68 18.31 -12.47
N VAL A 252 4.88 17.90 -11.49
CA VAL A 252 3.42 18.09 -11.50
C VAL A 252 3.03 19.57 -11.57
N ALA A 253 3.79 20.46 -10.92
CA ALA A 253 3.58 21.91 -10.97
C ALA A 253 3.76 22.52 -12.37
N THR A 254 4.36 21.81 -13.32
CA THR A 254 4.49 22.27 -14.72
C THR A 254 3.24 22.04 -15.56
N PHE A 255 2.33 21.17 -15.10
CA PHE A 255 1.12 20.80 -15.83
C PHE A 255 -0.09 21.66 -15.42
N SER A 256 -1.08 21.74 -16.31
CA SER A 256 -2.36 22.39 -16.05
C SER A 256 -3.36 21.41 -15.42
N PRO A 257 -3.87 21.68 -14.20
CA PRO A 257 -4.88 20.83 -13.56
C PRO A 257 -6.13 20.62 -14.42
N SER A 258 -6.64 21.70 -15.04
CA SER A 258 -7.87 21.65 -15.85
C SER A 258 -7.70 20.79 -17.09
N ARG A 259 -6.49 20.74 -17.67
CA ARG A 259 -6.24 19.95 -18.85
C ARG A 259 -5.96 18.48 -18.57
N ILE A 260 -5.32 18.15 -17.44
CA ILE A 260 -5.26 16.77 -16.95
C ILE A 260 -6.68 16.26 -16.71
N ALA A 261 -7.51 17.05 -16.01
CA ALA A 261 -8.89 16.69 -15.75
C ALA A 261 -9.72 16.54 -17.04
N ALA A 262 -9.52 17.41 -18.03
CA ALA A 262 -10.21 17.32 -19.33
C ALA A 262 -9.96 15.99 -20.06
N VAL A 263 -8.81 15.34 -19.84
CA VAL A 263 -8.47 14.04 -20.44
C VAL A 263 -8.89 12.86 -19.57
N ALA A 264 -8.57 12.90 -18.27
CA ALA A 264 -8.69 11.73 -17.41
C ALA A 264 -10.11 11.51 -16.86
N THR A 265 -10.88 12.59 -16.64
CA THR A 265 -12.15 12.53 -15.89
C THR A 265 -13.12 11.50 -16.45
N ALA A 266 -13.39 11.53 -17.77
CA ALA A 266 -14.38 10.67 -18.38
C ALA A 266 -14.05 9.18 -18.20
N ALA A 267 -12.78 8.81 -18.38
CA ALA A 267 -12.31 7.44 -18.20
C ALA A 267 -12.38 6.99 -16.74
N ILE A 268 -11.94 7.83 -15.79
CA ILE A 268 -12.01 7.55 -14.35
C ILE A 268 -13.47 7.37 -13.91
N THR A 269 -14.36 8.25 -14.38
CA THR A 269 -15.81 8.14 -14.11
C THR A 269 -16.37 6.85 -14.69
N ALA A 270 -16.02 6.47 -15.92
CA ALA A 270 -16.51 5.26 -16.55
C ALA A 270 -16.13 4.00 -15.77
N GLU A 271 -14.86 3.88 -15.35
CA GLU A 271 -14.39 2.79 -14.50
C GLU A 271 -15.13 2.76 -13.15
N ALA A 272 -15.17 3.89 -12.44
CA ALA A 272 -15.87 3.96 -11.16
C ALA A 272 -17.37 3.63 -11.29
N GLN A 273 -18.01 4.06 -12.38
CA GLN A 273 -19.41 3.78 -12.69
C GLN A 273 -19.68 2.28 -12.86
N THR A 274 -18.77 1.56 -13.52
CA THR A 274 -18.83 0.10 -13.65
C THR A 274 -18.80 -0.56 -12.27
N LEU A 275 -17.88 -0.21 -11.37
CA LEU A 275 -17.82 -0.79 -10.01
C LEU A 275 -19.01 -0.41 -9.12
N ALA A 276 -19.57 0.78 -9.33
CA ALA A 276 -20.71 1.27 -8.56
C ALA A 276 -22.01 0.52 -8.90
N THR A 277 -22.11 -0.11 -10.07
CA THR A 277 -23.36 -0.66 -10.60
C THR A 277 -23.33 -2.17 -10.81
N THR A 278 -22.21 -2.71 -11.29
CA THR A 278 -22.09 -4.11 -11.68
C THR A 278 -22.12 -5.03 -10.47
N THR A 279 -22.53 -6.28 -10.66
CA THR A 279 -22.29 -7.33 -9.66
C THR A 279 -20.79 -7.61 -9.65
N ASN A 280 -20.11 -7.09 -8.63
CA ASN A 280 -18.64 -7.11 -8.56
C ASN A 280 -18.11 -8.54 -8.53
N SER A 281 -17.37 -8.92 -9.57
CA SER A 281 -16.54 -10.12 -9.52
C SER A 281 -15.15 -9.75 -9.01
N LEU A 282 -14.52 -10.67 -8.30
CA LEU A 282 -13.14 -10.51 -7.85
C LEU A 282 -12.19 -10.24 -9.03
N THR A 283 -12.43 -10.91 -10.15
CA THR A 283 -11.67 -10.75 -11.39
C THR A 283 -11.73 -9.32 -11.93
N LEU A 284 -12.93 -8.72 -12.00
CA LEU A 284 -13.10 -7.34 -12.45
C LEU A 284 -12.40 -6.36 -11.49
N THR A 285 -12.58 -6.54 -10.19
CA THR A 285 -11.98 -5.69 -9.15
C THR A 285 -10.45 -5.73 -9.23
N LYS A 286 -9.88 -6.94 -9.34
CA LYS A 286 -8.44 -7.15 -9.49
C LYS A 286 -7.89 -6.49 -10.75
N ALA A 287 -8.58 -6.67 -11.88
CA ALA A 287 -8.16 -6.09 -13.14
C ALA A 287 -8.09 -4.55 -13.05
N MET A 288 -9.17 -3.93 -12.57
CA MET A 288 -9.27 -2.47 -12.46
C MET A 288 -8.28 -1.85 -11.47
N GLN A 289 -8.00 -2.50 -10.35
CA GLN A 289 -6.99 -2.04 -9.39
C GLN A 289 -5.57 -2.09 -9.97
N SER A 290 -5.32 -2.99 -10.93
CA SER A 290 -4.05 -3.12 -11.63
C SER A 290 -3.96 -2.38 -12.96
N ASP A 291 -5.06 -1.76 -13.41
CA ASP A 291 -5.15 -1.11 -14.72
C ASP A 291 -4.47 0.26 -14.69
N ASN A 292 -3.36 0.40 -15.41
CA ASN A 292 -2.63 1.66 -15.54
C ASN A 292 -2.94 2.41 -16.86
N THR A 293 -3.96 1.98 -17.61
CA THR A 293 -4.28 2.51 -18.94
C THR A 293 -4.51 4.01 -18.95
N ILE A 294 -5.31 4.52 -18.03
CA ILE A 294 -5.60 5.96 -17.92
C ILE A 294 -4.30 6.73 -17.67
N ALA A 295 -3.51 6.29 -16.70
CA ALA A 295 -2.26 6.95 -16.33
C ALA A 295 -1.23 6.92 -17.47
N ASN A 296 -1.07 5.77 -18.12
CA ASN A 296 -0.19 5.57 -19.28
C ASN A 296 -0.61 6.48 -20.45
N ALA A 297 -1.91 6.54 -20.76
CA ALA A 297 -2.44 7.34 -21.84
C ALA A 297 -2.25 8.84 -21.61
N VAL A 298 -2.59 9.32 -20.41
CA VAL A 298 -2.41 10.73 -20.03
C VAL A 298 -0.93 11.11 -20.09
N ASN A 299 -0.03 10.24 -19.61
CA ASN A 299 1.41 10.46 -19.66
C ASN A 299 1.96 10.50 -21.09
N ALA A 300 1.47 9.64 -21.99
CA ALA A 300 1.90 9.62 -23.39
C ALA A 300 1.56 10.93 -24.13
N VAL A 301 0.55 11.66 -23.66
CA VAL A 301 0.21 13.02 -24.14
C VAL A 301 0.61 14.12 -23.16
N GLY A 302 1.59 13.86 -22.30
CA GLY A 302 2.13 14.82 -21.32
C GLY A 302 2.49 16.21 -21.89
N PRO A 303 3.12 16.34 -23.08
CA PRO A 303 3.37 17.64 -23.72
C PRO A 303 2.11 18.43 -24.02
N LEU A 304 0.98 17.73 -24.24
CA LEU A 304 -0.29 18.40 -24.29
C LEU A 304 -0.53 19.01 -22.92
N MET A 305 -0.45 18.29 -21.78
CA MET A 305 -0.80 18.69 -20.38
C MET A 305 -0.18 19.99 -19.83
N LEU A 306 0.70 20.67 -20.57
CA LEU A 306 1.24 21.99 -20.23
C LEU A 306 0.20 23.15 -20.35
N PRO A 307 0.28 24.19 -19.51
CA PRO A 307 -0.67 25.31 -19.53
C PRO A 307 -0.62 26.15 -20.83
N THR A 308 0.50 26.14 -21.55
CA THR A 308 0.68 26.87 -22.82
C THR A 308 0.06 26.18 -24.03
N ASN A 309 -0.38 24.93 -23.89
CA ASN A 309 -0.93 24.16 -24.99
C ASN A 309 -2.44 24.46 -25.19
N THR A 310 -2.84 24.68 -26.44
CA THR A 310 -4.21 25.05 -26.82
C THR A 310 -4.93 23.98 -27.65
N GLN A 311 -4.32 22.80 -27.85
CA GLN A 311 -4.92 21.75 -28.67
C GLN A 311 -6.20 21.21 -28.01
N PRO A 312 -7.26 20.96 -28.81
CA PRO A 312 -8.50 20.39 -28.28
C PRO A 312 -8.28 18.94 -27.81
N LEU A 313 -8.75 18.62 -26.61
CA LEU A 313 -8.55 17.31 -25.97
C LEU A 313 -9.78 16.42 -25.99
N THR A 314 -10.92 16.93 -26.47
CA THR A 314 -12.23 16.25 -26.39
C THR A 314 -12.22 14.89 -27.06
N THR A 315 -11.74 14.80 -28.30
CA THR A 315 -11.65 13.53 -29.05
C THR A 315 -10.73 12.53 -28.34
N PHE A 316 -9.59 12.98 -27.81
CA PHE A 316 -8.67 12.13 -27.07
C PHE A 316 -9.30 11.61 -25.77
N ALA A 317 -9.95 12.49 -25.00
CA ALA A 317 -10.66 12.14 -23.77
C ALA A 317 -11.78 11.13 -24.01
N SER A 318 -12.57 11.33 -25.08
CA SER A 318 -13.62 10.39 -25.48
C SER A 318 -13.04 9.03 -25.90
N ALA A 319 -11.96 9.01 -26.68
CA ALA A 319 -11.29 7.76 -27.05
C ALA A 319 -10.70 7.02 -25.85
N LEU A 320 -10.12 7.76 -24.89
CA LEU A 320 -9.57 7.19 -23.65
C LEU A 320 -10.67 6.59 -22.79
N SER A 321 -11.80 7.29 -22.65
CA SER A 321 -12.98 6.77 -21.96
C SER A 321 -13.49 5.49 -22.63
N GLY A 322 -13.53 5.44 -23.96
CA GLY A 322 -13.92 4.24 -24.71
C GLY A 322 -13.00 3.05 -24.46
N LEU A 323 -11.68 3.29 -24.40
CA LEU A 323 -10.69 2.25 -24.06
C LEU A 323 -10.86 1.75 -22.62
N ALA A 324 -11.01 2.65 -21.65
CA ALA A 324 -11.25 2.27 -20.26
C ALA A 324 -12.54 1.41 -20.12
N SER A 325 -13.62 1.79 -20.80
CA SER A 325 -14.84 0.97 -20.84
C SER A 325 -14.61 -0.40 -21.50
N ALA A 326 -13.86 -0.47 -22.60
CA ALA A 326 -13.54 -1.72 -23.27
C ALA A 326 -12.72 -2.66 -22.37
N ASN A 327 -11.71 -2.13 -21.66
CA ASN A 327 -10.90 -2.88 -20.69
C ASN A 327 -11.77 -3.53 -19.62
N THR A 328 -12.74 -2.80 -19.08
CA THR A 328 -13.64 -3.37 -18.05
C THR A 328 -14.57 -4.45 -18.62
N THR A 329 -14.99 -4.31 -19.88
CA THR A 329 -15.95 -5.22 -20.54
C THR A 329 -15.37 -6.62 -20.78
N ILE A 330 -14.04 -6.76 -20.94
CA ILE A 330 -13.37 -8.06 -21.10
C ILE A 330 -13.65 -9.00 -19.93
N TYR A 331 -13.71 -8.45 -18.72
CA TYR A 331 -13.91 -9.23 -17.49
C TYR A 331 -15.37 -9.55 -17.20
N VAL A 332 -16.28 -9.00 -18.00
CA VAL A 332 -17.73 -9.24 -17.93
C VAL A 332 -18.20 -10.09 -19.13
N SER A 333 -17.54 -9.98 -20.31
CA SER A 333 -17.86 -10.72 -21.54
C SER A 333 -16.64 -10.88 -22.49
N PRO A 334 -15.78 -11.91 -22.34
CA PRO A 334 -14.45 -11.96 -22.95
C PRO A 334 -14.37 -12.01 -24.50
N GLN A 335 -15.22 -12.78 -25.19
CA GLN A 335 -15.07 -13.04 -26.64
C GLN A 335 -15.39 -11.83 -27.54
N ALA A 336 -16.32 -10.96 -27.17
CA ALA A 336 -16.63 -9.73 -27.92
C ALA A 336 -15.69 -8.56 -27.58
N ALA A 337 -14.99 -8.66 -26.45
CA ALA A 337 -14.31 -7.53 -25.84
C ALA A 337 -12.87 -7.29 -26.34
N LEU A 338 -12.15 -8.33 -26.78
CA LEU A 338 -10.78 -8.16 -27.30
C LEU A 338 -10.73 -7.34 -28.59
N ALA A 339 -11.68 -7.56 -29.51
CA ALA A 339 -11.81 -6.78 -30.74
C ALA A 339 -12.20 -5.32 -30.43
N ALA A 340 -13.07 -5.12 -29.44
CA ALA A 340 -13.49 -3.79 -28.99
C ALA A 340 -12.34 -3.02 -28.32
N GLU A 341 -11.53 -3.68 -27.49
CA GLU A 341 -10.31 -3.11 -26.88
C GLU A 341 -9.31 -2.68 -27.95
N THR A 342 -9.01 -3.57 -28.91
CA THR A 342 -8.10 -3.27 -30.01
C THR A 342 -8.60 -2.06 -30.82
N ALA A 343 -9.90 -2.00 -31.13
CA ALA A 343 -10.49 -0.88 -31.83
C ALA A 343 -10.43 0.43 -31.02
N ALA A 344 -10.66 0.37 -29.71
CA ALA A 344 -10.58 1.52 -28.81
C ALA A 344 -9.14 2.02 -28.68
N ALA A 345 -8.15 1.13 -28.58
CA ALA A 345 -6.73 1.47 -28.55
C ALA A 345 -6.28 2.16 -29.86
N ASN A 346 -6.74 1.65 -31.01
CA ASN A 346 -6.50 2.29 -32.31
C ASN A 346 -7.16 3.66 -32.43
N SER A 347 -8.37 3.82 -31.87
CA SER A 347 -9.07 5.11 -31.83
C SER A 347 -8.32 6.13 -30.97
N LEU A 348 -7.77 5.70 -29.83
CA LEU A 348 -6.95 6.53 -28.96
C LEU A 348 -5.65 6.98 -29.66
N ASN A 349 -4.98 6.05 -30.37
CA ASN A 349 -3.79 6.36 -31.15
C ASN A 349 -4.08 7.36 -32.29
N SER A 350 -5.22 7.19 -32.96
CA SER A 350 -5.67 8.12 -34.01
C SER A 350 -5.97 9.51 -33.43
N ALA A 351 -6.61 9.57 -32.27
CA ALA A 351 -6.90 10.82 -31.57
C ALA A 351 -5.61 11.53 -31.11
N ALA A 352 -4.61 10.79 -30.63
CA ALA A 352 -3.30 11.33 -30.29
C ALA A 352 -2.57 11.90 -31.52
N SER A 353 -2.59 11.16 -32.63
CA SER A 353 -1.97 11.58 -33.89
C SER A 353 -2.61 12.87 -34.43
N ALA A 354 -3.93 13.02 -34.29
CA ALA A 354 -4.66 14.21 -34.71
C ALA A 354 -4.26 15.48 -33.94
N VAL A 355 -3.70 15.34 -32.73
CA VAL A 355 -3.17 16.45 -31.92
C VAL A 355 -1.64 16.52 -31.95
N GLY A 356 -0.99 15.82 -32.89
CA GLY A 356 0.46 15.88 -33.12
C GLY A 356 1.29 15.02 -32.16
N GLN A 357 0.67 14.10 -31.43
CA GLN A 357 1.37 13.19 -30.52
C GLN A 357 1.54 11.80 -31.17
N THR A 358 2.76 11.27 -31.10
CA THR A 358 3.02 9.86 -31.42
C THR A 358 2.93 9.04 -30.14
N VAL A 359 2.01 8.09 -30.10
CA VAL A 359 1.83 7.19 -28.97
C VAL A 359 1.91 5.73 -29.43
N ASP A 360 2.29 4.84 -28.52
CA ASP A 360 2.40 3.40 -28.80
C ASP A 360 1.23 2.69 -28.13
N ALA A 361 0.29 2.19 -28.94
CA ALA A 361 -0.93 1.55 -28.47
C ALA A 361 -0.66 0.30 -27.59
N THR A 362 0.50 -0.34 -27.74
CA THR A 362 0.91 -1.50 -26.91
C THR A 362 1.30 -1.12 -25.48
N LYS A 363 1.56 0.17 -25.22
CA LYS A 363 1.96 0.69 -23.91
C LYS A 363 0.79 1.18 -23.07
N PHE A 364 -0.44 1.17 -23.59
CA PHE A 364 -1.60 1.60 -22.83
C PHE A 364 -2.10 0.48 -21.90
N SER A 365 -2.29 -0.74 -22.40
CA SER A 365 -2.81 -1.87 -21.61
C SER A 365 -1.74 -2.72 -20.91
N ALA A 366 -0.45 -2.57 -21.23
CA ALA A 366 0.63 -3.18 -20.47
C ALA A 366 1.02 -2.29 -19.27
N PRO A 367 1.34 -2.86 -18.09
CA PRO A 367 2.03 -2.08 -17.07
C PRO A 367 3.32 -1.51 -17.67
N THR A 368 3.66 -0.28 -17.34
CA THR A 368 4.91 0.35 -17.76
C THR A 368 5.63 0.89 -16.53
N ASN A 369 6.95 1.07 -16.62
CA ASN A 369 7.80 1.60 -15.54
C ASN A 369 7.97 0.63 -14.36
N TYR A 370 8.30 -0.62 -14.65
CA TYR A 370 8.54 -1.65 -13.63
C TYR A 370 9.83 -2.46 -13.89
N LEU A 371 10.27 -3.18 -12.89
CA LEU A 371 11.36 -4.15 -12.94
C LEU A 371 10.76 -5.56 -13.06
N ALA A 372 10.96 -6.22 -14.19
CA ALA A 372 10.48 -7.59 -14.37
C ALA A 372 11.54 -8.58 -13.90
N ILE A 373 11.17 -9.54 -13.05
CA ILE A 373 12.01 -10.67 -12.67
C ILE A 373 12.23 -11.52 -13.91
N THR A 374 13.48 -11.55 -14.37
CA THR A 374 13.84 -12.24 -15.61
C THR A 374 13.54 -13.72 -15.47
N ASN A 375 12.73 -14.24 -16.40
CA ASN A 375 12.26 -15.63 -16.44
C ASN A 375 11.56 -16.13 -15.16
N ASP A 376 11.07 -15.22 -14.32
CA ASP A 376 10.47 -15.57 -13.02
C ASP A 376 11.39 -16.46 -12.20
N GLN A 377 12.65 -16.05 -12.07
CA GLN A 377 13.70 -16.80 -11.38
C GLN A 377 14.35 -16.02 -10.24
N ILE A 378 14.81 -16.77 -9.24
CA ILE A 378 15.66 -16.32 -8.15
C ILE A 378 16.90 -17.22 -8.10
N ALA A 379 18.06 -16.65 -7.80
CA ALA A 379 19.26 -17.42 -7.48
C ALA A 379 19.52 -17.40 -5.97
N ILE A 380 19.71 -18.58 -5.39
CA ILE A 380 20.06 -18.76 -3.98
C ILE A 380 21.38 -19.51 -3.94
N ASN A 381 22.40 -18.91 -3.32
CA ASN A 381 23.78 -19.42 -3.32
C ASN A 381 24.31 -19.72 -4.74
N GLY A 382 23.89 -18.92 -5.73
CA GLY A 382 24.25 -19.09 -7.14
C GLY A 382 23.45 -20.14 -7.91
N THR A 383 22.61 -20.94 -7.24
CA THR A 383 21.70 -21.89 -7.90
C THR A 383 20.38 -21.22 -8.22
N THR A 384 19.93 -21.33 -9.47
CA THR A 384 18.68 -20.70 -9.94
C THR A 384 17.47 -21.60 -9.73
N TYR A 385 16.38 -21.01 -9.26
CA TYR A 385 15.07 -21.62 -9.08
C TYR A 385 14.00 -20.71 -9.68
N THR A 386 12.93 -21.28 -10.23
CA THR A 386 11.76 -20.47 -10.62
C THR A 386 10.97 -20.05 -9.37
N LEU A 387 10.20 -18.95 -9.46
CA LEU A 387 9.35 -18.50 -8.36
C LEU A 387 8.32 -19.59 -8.00
N THR A 388 7.79 -20.32 -8.98
CA THR A 388 6.88 -21.45 -8.75
C THR A 388 7.54 -22.60 -7.98
N GLN A 389 8.80 -22.90 -8.30
CA GLN A 389 9.59 -23.88 -7.53
C GLN A 389 9.79 -23.38 -6.12
N LEU A 390 10.19 -22.12 -5.94
CA LEU A 390 10.39 -21.51 -4.62
C LEU A 390 9.13 -21.62 -3.76
N THR A 391 7.95 -21.29 -4.30
CA THR A 391 6.68 -21.40 -3.56
C THR A 391 6.31 -22.84 -3.20
N SER A 392 6.71 -23.81 -4.03
CA SER A 392 6.45 -25.24 -3.80
C SER A 392 7.45 -25.88 -2.84
N GLY A 393 8.57 -25.21 -2.56
CA GLY A 393 9.68 -25.74 -1.80
C GLY A 393 10.86 -26.14 -2.69
N VAL A 394 12.02 -25.56 -2.41
CA VAL A 394 13.28 -25.89 -3.08
C VAL A 394 14.32 -26.38 -2.10
N ILE A 395 15.15 -27.32 -2.52
CA ILE A 395 16.30 -27.78 -1.75
C ILE A 395 17.53 -27.00 -2.22
N VAL A 396 18.17 -26.27 -1.31
CA VAL A 396 19.40 -25.54 -1.59
C VAL A 396 20.58 -26.48 -1.38
N THR A 397 21.03 -27.10 -2.47
CA THR A 397 22.17 -28.01 -2.51
C THR A 397 23.42 -27.27 -2.99
N SER A 398 24.02 -26.42 -2.17
CA SER A 398 25.34 -25.87 -2.48
C SER A 398 26.42 -26.64 -1.73
N ALA A 399 27.38 -27.22 -2.46
CA ALA A 399 28.47 -28.07 -1.95
C ALA A 399 29.49 -27.36 -1.02
N LYS A 400 29.21 -26.12 -0.57
CA LYS A 400 30.18 -25.30 0.16
C LYS A 400 29.62 -24.46 1.32
N VAL A 401 28.31 -24.46 1.58
CA VAL A 401 27.74 -23.60 2.64
C VAL A 401 26.57 -24.30 3.35
N ALA A 402 26.58 -24.27 4.68
CA ALA A 402 25.56 -24.81 5.59
C ALA A 402 24.37 -23.85 5.82
N SER A 403 24.24 -22.80 5.00
CA SER A 403 23.36 -21.65 5.19
C SER A 403 22.95 -20.99 3.87
N VAL A 404 21.96 -20.09 3.92
CA VAL A 404 21.64 -19.21 2.80
C VAL A 404 22.50 -17.95 2.87
N ASP A 405 23.50 -17.86 1.99
CA ASP A 405 24.49 -16.78 1.98
C ASP A 405 24.14 -15.66 1.01
N THR A 406 23.49 -15.99 -0.10
CA THR A 406 23.12 -15.00 -1.12
C THR A 406 21.73 -15.24 -1.66
N PHE A 407 20.96 -14.16 -1.76
CA PHE A 407 19.71 -14.08 -2.52
C PHE A 407 19.92 -13.14 -3.69
N ALA A 408 19.62 -13.57 -4.90
CA ALA A 408 19.83 -12.78 -6.10
C ALA A 408 18.62 -12.82 -7.03
N LEU A 409 18.17 -11.65 -7.47
CA LEU A 409 17.05 -11.46 -8.37
C LEU A 409 17.55 -10.88 -9.70
N PRO A 410 17.57 -11.64 -10.79
CA PRO A 410 17.84 -11.10 -12.11
C PRO A 410 16.65 -10.24 -12.57
N LEU A 411 16.91 -9.01 -13.00
CA LEU A 411 15.86 -8.05 -13.37
C LEU A 411 16.01 -7.57 -14.82
N SER A 412 14.89 -7.25 -15.43
CA SER A 412 14.79 -6.59 -16.73
C SER A 412 14.01 -5.28 -16.58
N ILE A 413 14.33 -4.31 -17.44
CA ILE A 413 13.83 -2.94 -17.36
C ILE A 413 12.66 -2.79 -18.33
N ASN A 414 11.47 -2.45 -17.83
CA ASN A 414 10.33 -2.10 -18.67
C ASN A 414 9.94 -0.63 -18.46
N GLY A 415 10.09 0.20 -19.49
CA GLY A 415 9.85 1.65 -19.41
C GLY A 415 10.92 2.39 -18.59
N THR A 416 10.50 3.32 -17.74
CA THR A 416 11.35 4.07 -16.81
C THR A 416 11.02 3.72 -15.35
N PRO A 417 11.38 2.51 -14.88
CA PRO A 417 11.11 2.07 -13.50
C PRO A 417 11.88 2.84 -12.43
N ILE A 418 12.87 3.65 -12.87
CA ILE A 418 13.54 4.66 -12.05
C ILE A 418 13.56 5.97 -12.89
N PRO A 419 12.77 6.99 -12.54
CA PRO A 419 12.64 8.29 -13.16
C PRO A 419 13.81 9.14 -12.72
N ALA A 420 14.11 10.13 -13.55
CA ALA A 420 15.16 11.07 -13.26
C ALA A 420 14.75 11.96 -12.08
N ASN A 421 15.67 12.19 -11.15
CA ASN A 421 15.56 13.28 -10.20
C ASN A 421 15.72 14.64 -10.90
N ALA A 422 15.64 15.73 -10.14
CA ALA A 422 15.76 17.11 -10.66
C ALA A 422 17.04 17.37 -11.47
N ASN A 423 18.10 16.57 -11.26
CA ASN A 423 19.38 16.67 -11.97
C ASN A 423 19.47 15.74 -13.19
N GLY A 424 18.37 15.09 -13.60
CA GLY A 424 18.38 14.14 -14.72
C GLY A 424 18.86 12.73 -14.35
N ILE A 425 19.23 12.47 -13.09
CA ILE A 425 19.82 11.20 -12.66
C ILE A 425 18.73 10.25 -12.20
N LYS A 426 18.66 9.05 -12.77
CA LYS A 426 17.67 8.02 -12.43
C LYS A 426 18.12 7.21 -11.22
N THR A 427 17.88 7.75 -10.03
CA THR A 427 18.25 7.12 -8.75
C THR A 427 17.06 7.03 -7.82
N ALA A 428 16.85 5.85 -7.23
CA ALA A 428 15.87 5.57 -6.18
C ALA A 428 16.56 5.20 -4.87
N THR A 429 15.95 5.58 -3.75
CA THR A 429 16.33 5.09 -2.42
C THR A 429 15.24 4.13 -1.95
N ILE A 430 15.65 2.91 -1.61
CA ILE A 430 14.76 1.81 -1.26
C ILE A 430 15.14 1.25 0.11
N LYS A 431 14.22 0.54 0.75
CA LYS A 431 14.43 -0.34 1.89
C LYS A 431 14.45 -1.78 1.39
N VAL A 432 15.26 -2.62 2.01
CA VAL A 432 15.31 -4.05 1.69
C VAL A 432 15.17 -4.84 2.98
N ALA A 433 14.30 -5.84 2.99
CA ALA A 433 14.15 -6.73 4.14
C ALA A 433 14.12 -8.21 3.74
N LEU A 434 14.60 -9.04 4.66
CA LEU A 434 14.59 -10.49 4.57
C LEU A 434 14.03 -11.08 5.87
N GLU A 435 13.14 -12.04 5.74
CA GLU A 435 12.65 -12.88 6.84
C GLU A 435 12.94 -14.35 6.52
N LEU A 436 13.58 -15.04 7.45
CA LEU A 436 13.71 -16.50 7.45
C LEU A 436 12.99 -17.03 8.69
N LYS A 437 11.91 -17.78 8.49
CA LYS A 437 11.12 -18.36 9.58
C LYS A 437 11.03 -19.87 9.42
N ASP A 438 11.30 -20.60 10.49
CA ASP A 438 11.13 -22.06 10.49
C ASP A 438 9.68 -22.45 10.18
N THR A 439 9.49 -23.46 9.33
CA THR A 439 8.15 -24.01 9.05
C THR A 439 7.67 -24.94 10.15
N ALA A 440 8.58 -25.45 10.98
CA ALA A 440 8.26 -26.36 12.10
C ALA A 440 7.89 -25.58 13.38
N ALA A 441 7.36 -26.30 14.39
CA ALA A 441 6.95 -25.75 15.69
C ALA A 441 8.10 -25.15 16.53
N THR A 442 9.33 -25.12 16.02
CA THR A 442 10.52 -24.54 16.66
C THR A 442 10.49 -23.01 16.67
N ASN A 443 9.66 -22.37 15.84
CA ASN A 443 9.47 -20.90 15.79
C ASN A 443 10.76 -20.08 15.63
N ARG A 444 11.84 -20.66 15.09
CA ARG A 444 13.07 -19.88 14.83
C ARG A 444 12.77 -18.80 13.80
N LEU A 445 13.31 -17.62 14.03
CA LEU A 445 13.02 -16.45 13.22
C LEU A 445 14.29 -15.60 13.09
N LEU A 446 14.59 -15.21 11.86
CA LEU A 446 15.56 -14.15 11.56
C LEU A 446 14.82 -13.10 10.73
N GLN A 447 14.92 -11.85 11.15
CA GLN A 447 14.42 -10.71 10.40
C GLN A 447 15.54 -9.70 10.24
N VAL A 448 15.71 -9.21 9.01
CA VAL A 448 16.71 -8.22 8.67
C VAL A 448 16.02 -7.12 7.87
N ALA A 449 16.28 -5.86 8.20
CA ALA A 449 15.91 -4.72 7.39
C ALA A 449 17.09 -3.76 7.23
N ILE A 450 17.33 -3.34 5.99
CA ILE A 450 18.22 -2.24 5.63
C ILE A 450 17.34 -1.04 5.29
N ASP A 451 17.49 0.05 6.02
CA ASP A 451 16.62 1.23 5.86
C ASP A 451 16.93 2.08 4.62
N THR A 452 18.10 1.89 4.02
CA THR A 452 18.55 2.70 2.91
C THR A 452 19.45 1.88 1.98
N VAL A 453 19.01 1.70 0.75
CA VAL A 453 19.78 1.16 -0.38
C VAL A 453 19.57 2.09 -1.57
N THR A 454 20.65 2.55 -2.18
CA THR A 454 20.58 3.40 -3.37
C THR A 454 20.65 2.53 -4.61
N VAL A 455 19.64 2.63 -5.48
CA VAL A 455 19.57 1.95 -6.78
C VAL A 455 19.58 2.99 -7.90
N THR A 456 20.47 2.85 -8.87
CA THR A 456 20.59 3.77 -10.00
C THR A 456 20.51 3.04 -11.32
N LEU A 457 19.70 3.56 -12.25
CA LEU A 457 19.59 3.09 -13.64
C LEU A 457 20.36 4.03 -14.55
N ASN A 458 21.42 3.55 -15.20
CA ASN A 458 22.16 4.39 -16.13
C ASN A 458 21.46 4.53 -17.50
N ALA A 459 21.99 5.40 -18.35
CA ALA A 459 21.45 5.65 -19.69
C ALA A 459 21.44 4.41 -20.61
N ASN A 460 22.29 3.42 -20.32
CA ASN A 460 22.39 2.16 -21.07
C ASN A 460 21.45 1.07 -20.54
N GLY A 461 20.58 1.38 -19.56
CA GLY A 461 19.66 0.41 -18.98
C GLY A 461 20.31 -0.55 -17.97
N GLN A 462 21.50 -0.22 -17.44
CA GLN A 462 22.17 -1.03 -16.43
C GLN A 462 21.90 -0.50 -15.01
N LEU A 463 21.54 -1.41 -14.11
CA LEU A 463 21.34 -1.15 -12.69
C LEU A 463 22.67 -1.17 -11.93
N SER A 464 22.78 -0.28 -10.96
CA SER A 464 23.76 -0.31 -9.87
C SER A 464 23.01 -0.21 -8.55
N ALA A 465 23.48 -0.91 -7.52
CA ALA A 465 22.93 -0.83 -6.18
C ALA A 465 24.07 -0.80 -5.15
N SER A 466 23.88 -0.04 -4.07
CA SER A 466 24.83 0.05 -2.96
C SER A 466 24.14 0.43 -1.66
N VAL A 467 24.71 0.00 -0.54
CA VAL A 467 24.27 0.41 0.79
C VAL A 467 25.10 1.61 1.26
N PRO A 468 24.51 2.80 1.47
CA PRO A 468 25.26 3.96 1.96
C PRO A 468 25.80 3.75 3.38
N ALA A 469 26.93 4.36 3.71
CA ALA A 469 27.50 4.31 5.07
C ALA A 469 26.57 4.90 6.15
N SER A 470 25.65 5.80 5.76
CA SER A 470 24.63 6.37 6.65
C SER A 470 23.46 5.43 6.94
N ALA A 471 23.32 4.34 6.19
CA ALA A 471 22.23 3.39 6.37
C ALA A 471 22.36 2.65 7.71
N LYS A 472 21.23 2.19 8.25
CA LYS A 472 21.19 1.31 9.41
C LYS A 472 20.66 -0.06 9.00
N ILE A 473 21.19 -1.09 9.65
CA ILE A 473 20.69 -2.46 9.52
C ILE A 473 20.08 -2.85 10.84
N TYR A 474 18.83 -3.27 10.80
CA TYR A 474 18.07 -3.75 11.93
C TYR A 474 17.96 -5.27 11.81
N VAL A 475 18.39 -5.98 12.85
CA VAL A 475 18.43 -7.44 12.88
C VAL A 475 17.71 -7.91 14.13
N PHE A 476 16.77 -8.83 13.94
CA PHE A 476 16.12 -9.58 15.00
C PHE A 476 16.35 -11.06 14.80
N GLY A 477 16.62 -11.77 15.89
CA GLY A 477 16.76 -13.23 15.89
C GLY A 477 16.02 -13.87 17.04
N GLN A 478 15.47 -15.07 16.80
CA GLN A 478 14.89 -15.96 17.81
C GLN A 478 15.37 -17.39 17.59
N THR A 479 15.90 -18.01 18.65
CA THR A 479 16.31 -19.42 18.65
C THR A 479 15.11 -20.36 18.82
N SER A 480 15.33 -21.66 18.68
CA SER A 480 14.29 -22.68 18.88
C SER A 480 13.85 -22.82 20.34
N SER A 481 14.69 -22.37 21.28
CA SER A 481 14.36 -22.27 22.71
C SER A 481 13.63 -20.98 23.06
N GLY A 482 13.34 -20.12 22.08
CA GLY A 482 12.63 -18.85 22.26
C GLY A 482 13.50 -17.69 22.74
N VAL A 483 14.83 -17.87 22.83
CA VAL A 483 15.76 -16.79 23.19
C VAL A 483 15.84 -15.80 22.05
N THR A 484 15.65 -14.50 22.33
CA THR A 484 15.61 -13.45 21.32
C THR A 484 16.80 -12.49 21.43
N ALA A 485 17.11 -11.83 20.31
CA ALA A 485 18.13 -10.81 20.22
C ALA A 485 17.78 -9.75 19.18
N ASN A 486 18.10 -8.49 19.50
CA ASN A 486 17.96 -7.35 18.62
C ASN A 486 19.32 -6.66 18.45
N LEU A 487 19.65 -6.25 17.23
CA LEU A 487 20.86 -5.52 16.93
C LEU A 487 20.60 -4.45 15.87
N THR A 488 21.16 -3.26 16.06
CA THR A 488 21.20 -2.21 15.05
C THR A 488 22.64 -1.93 14.68
N LEU A 489 23.01 -2.24 13.44
CA LEU A 489 24.33 -1.94 12.89
C LEU A 489 24.32 -0.57 12.22
N SER A 490 25.38 0.19 12.45
CA SER A 490 25.69 1.44 11.75
C SER A 490 26.91 1.24 10.87
N ASN A 491 27.09 2.08 9.84
CA ASN A 491 28.17 1.98 8.86
C ASN A 491 28.24 0.60 8.18
N PRO A 492 27.16 0.18 7.49
CA PRO A 492 27.09 -1.11 6.83
C PRO A 492 28.08 -1.22 5.67
N ALA A 493 28.52 -2.44 5.38
CA ALA A 493 29.32 -2.68 4.19
C ALA A 493 28.51 -2.36 2.91
N ALA A 494 29.07 -1.54 2.03
CA ALA A 494 28.39 -1.11 0.81
C ALA A 494 27.99 -2.26 -0.12
N THR A 495 28.67 -3.40 -0.01
CA THR A 495 28.47 -4.62 -0.81
C THR A 495 27.41 -5.56 -0.25
N LEU A 496 26.68 -5.18 0.79
CA LEU A 496 25.58 -6.00 1.31
C LEU A 496 24.41 -6.11 0.34
N VAL A 497 24.19 -5.06 -0.45
CA VAL A 497 23.28 -5.08 -1.60
C VAL A 497 24.02 -4.54 -2.80
N THR A 498 24.09 -5.33 -3.86
CA THR A 498 24.79 -4.99 -5.10
C THR A 498 23.91 -5.28 -6.30
N ALA A 499 24.10 -4.53 -7.40
CA ALA A 499 23.59 -4.95 -8.70
C ALA A 499 24.76 -5.39 -9.58
N GLY A 500 24.71 -6.64 -10.04
CA GLY A 500 25.75 -7.27 -10.84
C GLY A 500 25.41 -7.34 -12.34
N ALA A 501 26.05 -8.28 -13.04
CA ALA A 501 25.76 -8.56 -14.44
C ALA A 501 24.27 -8.86 -14.67
N ASN A 502 23.77 -8.51 -15.86
CA ASN A 502 22.37 -8.69 -16.26
C ASN A 502 21.37 -8.07 -15.26
N ASN A 503 21.72 -6.94 -14.65
CA ASN A 503 20.87 -6.21 -13.71
C ASN A 503 20.41 -7.05 -12.51
N THR A 504 21.22 -8.01 -12.07
CA THR A 504 20.90 -8.89 -10.95
C THR A 504 21.13 -8.16 -9.62
N ILE A 505 20.07 -7.89 -8.86
CA ILE A 505 20.19 -7.37 -7.49
C ILE A 505 20.46 -8.53 -6.55
N SER A 506 21.53 -8.44 -5.76
CA SER A 506 21.96 -9.48 -4.83
C SER A 506 22.06 -8.95 -3.41
N PHE A 507 21.52 -9.71 -2.46
CA PHE A 507 21.66 -9.51 -1.02
C PHE A 507 22.67 -10.51 -0.47
N ASN A 508 23.71 -10.01 0.21
CA ASN A 508 24.81 -10.80 0.76
C ASN A 508 24.62 -11.05 2.26
N MET A 509 23.90 -12.12 2.61
CA MET A 509 23.69 -12.58 3.98
C MET A 509 24.99 -12.98 4.66
N GLY A 510 25.90 -13.67 3.96
CA GLY A 510 27.18 -14.09 4.54
C GLY A 510 28.04 -12.89 4.97
N GLY A 511 28.04 -11.83 4.16
CA GLY A 511 28.68 -10.56 4.51
C GLY A 511 28.04 -9.87 5.71
N LEU A 512 26.70 -9.90 5.81
CA LEU A 512 25.98 -9.37 6.97
C LEU A 512 26.37 -10.11 8.25
N PHE A 513 26.36 -11.44 8.25
CA PHE A 513 26.74 -12.23 9.42
C PHE A 513 28.20 -12.03 9.81
N SER A 514 29.10 -11.87 8.83
CA SER A 514 30.50 -11.50 9.08
C SER A 514 30.60 -10.14 9.80
N GLN A 515 29.75 -9.17 9.45
CA GLN A 515 29.68 -7.87 10.12
C GLN A 515 29.03 -7.95 11.51
N ILE A 516 28.01 -8.79 11.71
CA ILE A 516 27.43 -9.05 13.04
C ILE A 516 28.49 -9.65 13.96
N ALA A 517 29.25 -10.64 13.49
CA ALA A 517 30.29 -11.30 14.26
C ALA A 517 31.41 -10.35 14.71
N SER A 518 31.67 -9.27 13.97
CA SER A 518 32.69 -8.27 14.31
C SER A 518 32.20 -7.18 15.28
N THR A 519 30.88 -7.01 15.48
CA THR A 519 30.29 -5.86 16.18
C THR A 519 29.80 -6.20 17.59
N THR A 520 30.60 -6.92 18.39
CA THR A 520 30.23 -7.49 19.71
C THR A 520 29.39 -8.76 19.56
N GLN A 521 29.91 -9.91 20.02
CA GLN A 521 29.27 -11.22 19.83
C GLN A 521 27.87 -11.26 20.45
N ASN A 522 26.84 -11.34 19.61
CA ASN A 522 25.50 -11.73 20.01
C ASN A 522 25.30 -13.20 19.66
N ALA A 523 25.49 -14.10 20.64
CA ALA A 523 25.46 -15.54 20.44
C ALA A 523 24.19 -16.03 19.71
N VAL A 524 23.04 -15.41 19.99
CA VAL A 524 21.77 -15.72 19.32
C VAL A 524 21.84 -15.45 17.82
N LEU A 525 22.37 -14.29 17.41
CA LEU A 525 22.45 -13.90 16.00
C LEU A 525 23.54 -14.68 15.24
N THR A 526 24.65 -14.99 15.91
CA THR A 526 25.72 -15.82 15.33
C THR A 526 25.25 -17.25 15.06
N ASP A 527 24.44 -17.83 15.95
CA ASP A 527 23.89 -19.18 15.75
C ASP A 527 22.92 -19.24 14.56
N LEU A 528 22.22 -18.15 14.27
CA LEU A 528 21.28 -18.06 13.15
C LEU A 528 21.98 -18.01 11.78
N GLN A 529 23.29 -17.77 11.71
CA GLN A 529 24.04 -17.92 10.45
C GLN A 529 24.02 -19.37 9.94
N ASN A 530 23.73 -20.34 10.81
CA ASN A 530 23.67 -21.76 10.49
C ASN A 530 22.22 -22.29 10.44
N LEU A 531 21.25 -21.44 10.09
CA LEU A 531 19.85 -21.81 9.93
C LEU A 531 19.70 -22.93 8.87
N LYS A 532 19.47 -24.16 9.35
CA LYS A 532 19.15 -25.35 8.55
C LYS A 532 17.67 -25.74 8.63
N GLY A 533 17.25 -26.65 7.77
CA GLY A 533 15.89 -27.19 7.73
C GLY A 533 14.98 -26.43 6.77
N ASN A 534 13.67 -26.59 6.96
CA ASN A 534 12.66 -25.96 6.12
C ASN A 534 12.36 -24.56 6.65
N LEU A 535 12.63 -23.56 5.81
CA LEU A 535 12.48 -22.15 6.13
C LEU A 535 11.50 -21.51 5.15
N ASN A 536 10.47 -20.85 5.68
CA ASN A 536 9.74 -19.84 4.94
C ASN A 536 10.67 -18.64 4.76
N VAL A 537 10.90 -18.28 3.50
CA VAL A 537 11.70 -17.12 3.11
C VAL A 537 10.75 -16.05 2.59
N LYS A 538 10.96 -14.81 3.03
CA LYS A 538 10.41 -13.61 2.39
C LYS A 538 11.54 -12.64 2.13
N PHE A 539 11.62 -12.13 0.92
CA PHE A 539 12.52 -11.05 0.54
C PHE A 539 11.69 -9.92 -0.05
N VAL A 540 11.81 -8.73 0.51
CA VAL A 540 10.97 -7.57 0.19
C VAL A 540 11.86 -6.39 -0.16
N MET A 541 11.55 -5.74 -1.28
CA MET A 541 12.12 -4.45 -1.64
C MET A 541 10.99 -3.42 -1.59
N SER A 542 11.20 -2.31 -0.90
CA SER A 542 10.23 -1.22 -0.98
C SER A 542 10.31 -0.55 -2.34
N THR A 543 9.30 0.26 -2.66
CA THR A 543 9.35 1.39 -3.60
C THR A 543 9.53 1.07 -5.08
N LEU A 544 10.13 -0.05 -5.47
CA LEU A 544 10.29 -0.47 -6.85
C LEU A 544 9.16 -1.41 -7.24
N ASP A 545 8.43 -1.07 -8.30
CA ASP A 545 7.42 -1.96 -8.88
C ASP A 545 8.13 -3.20 -9.45
N LEU A 546 8.02 -4.32 -8.73
CA LEU A 546 8.58 -5.61 -9.13
C LEU A 546 7.47 -6.52 -9.61
N ARG A 547 7.67 -7.00 -10.84
CA ARG A 547 6.71 -7.86 -11.52
C ARG A 547 7.36 -9.12 -12.01
N THR A 548 6.55 -10.12 -12.30
CA THR A 548 6.96 -11.29 -13.07
C THR A 548 7.33 -10.89 -14.50
N SER A 549 7.95 -11.82 -15.23
CA SER A 549 8.38 -11.67 -16.62
C SER A 549 7.24 -11.29 -17.56
N ASN A 550 6.00 -11.67 -17.25
CA ASN A 550 4.79 -11.32 -17.99
C ASN A 550 4.10 -10.01 -17.51
N GLY A 551 4.71 -9.27 -16.59
CA GLY A 551 4.16 -8.00 -16.08
C GLY A 551 3.09 -8.15 -14.98
N THR A 552 2.95 -9.32 -14.36
CA THR A 552 2.07 -9.48 -13.18
C THR A 552 2.79 -8.97 -11.93
N PRO A 553 2.17 -8.14 -11.07
CA PRO A 553 2.79 -7.74 -9.80
C PRO A 553 3.23 -8.96 -8.99
N THR A 554 4.43 -8.90 -8.44
CA THR A 554 4.87 -9.91 -7.48
C THR A 554 4.09 -9.75 -6.16
N PRO A 555 3.96 -10.80 -5.34
CA PRO A 555 3.25 -10.70 -4.07
C PRO A 555 3.87 -9.62 -3.20
N ALA A 556 3.04 -8.69 -2.72
CA ALA A 556 3.48 -7.80 -1.65
C ALA A 556 3.67 -8.59 -0.36
N ALA A 557 4.64 -8.16 0.40
CA ALA A 557 4.86 -8.62 1.75
C ALA A 557 5.37 -7.47 2.61
N SER A 558 5.12 -7.61 3.91
CA SER A 558 5.69 -6.74 4.92
C SER A 558 6.53 -7.58 5.87
N ILE A 559 7.70 -7.07 6.22
CA ILE A 559 8.56 -7.60 7.25
C ILE A 559 8.73 -6.51 8.30
N LEU A 560 8.20 -6.76 9.50
CA LEU A 560 8.45 -5.93 10.67
C LEU A 560 9.61 -6.57 11.44
N VAL A 561 10.72 -5.85 11.57
CA VAL A 561 11.79 -6.30 12.47
C VAL A 561 11.25 -6.20 13.90
N THR A 562 11.25 -7.30 14.62
CA THR A 562 10.66 -7.35 15.96
C THR A 562 11.48 -6.52 16.95
N GLY A 563 10.83 -5.61 17.69
CA GLY A 563 11.46 -4.81 18.75
C GLY A 563 10.90 -3.38 18.84
N ALA A 564 11.21 -2.68 19.93
CA ALA A 564 10.82 -1.28 20.10
C ALA A 564 11.55 -0.37 19.08
N GLY A 565 10.79 0.49 18.39
CA GLY A 565 11.32 1.46 17.43
C GLY A 565 11.93 0.86 16.15
N GLN A 566 11.62 -0.40 15.86
CA GLN A 566 12.16 -1.12 14.69
C GLN A 566 11.31 -0.86 13.45
N PRO A 567 11.91 -0.77 12.25
CA PRO A 567 11.18 -0.43 11.04
C PRO A 567 10.37 -1.61 10.49
N ALA A 568 9.23 -1.30 9.89
CA ALA A 568 8.58 -2.18 8.92
C ALA A 568 9.09 -1.85 7.51
N VAL A 569 9.33 -2.90 6.71
CA VAL A 569 9.59 -2.79 5.28
C VAL A 569 8.47 -3.50 4.55
N SER A 570 7.70 -2.72 3.78
CA SER A 570 6.61 -3.19 2.95
C SER A 570 6.89 -2.87 1.49
N GLY A 571 6.55 -3.79 0.62
CA GLY A 571 6.72 -3.65 -0.82
C GLY A 571 6.61 -4.98 -1.53
N GLU A 572 7.13 -5.02 -2.73
CA GLU A 572 7.10 -6.15 -3.64
C GLU A 572 8.35 -7.04 -3.47
N GLY A 573 8.23 -8.31 -3.82
CA GLY A 573 9.34 -9.24 -3.66
C GLY A 573 8.97 -10.68 -3.90
N VAL A 574 9.67 -11.58 -3.21
CA VAL A 574 9.54 -13.02 -3.42
C VAL A 574 9.39 -13.74 -2.09
N GLN A 575 8.54 -14.76 -2.09
CA GLN A 575 8.31 -15.61 -0.93
C GLN A 575 8.20 -17.07 -1.33
N GLY A 576 8.59 -17.97 -0.43
CA GLY A 576 8.41 -19.40 -0.60
C GLY A 576 9.16 -20.21 0.45
N ILE A 577 9.42 -21.48 0.16
CA ILE A 577 10.01 -22.43 1.09
C ILE A 577 11.38 -22.86 0.57
N VAL A 578 12.38 -22.79 1.45
CA VAL A 578 13.73 -23.25 1.20
C VAL A 578 14.10 -24.31 2.23
N THR A 579 14.55 -25.46 1.77
CA THR A 579 15.16 -26.51 2.60
C THR A 579 16.67 -26.39 2.51
N VAL A 580 17.30 -25.97 3.60
CA VAL A 580 18.76 -25.93 3.74
C VAL A 580 19.20 -27.23 4.43
N GLN A 581 20.05 -28.01 3.77
CA GLN A 581 20.53 -29.31 4.29
C GLN A 581 21.81 -29.20 5.12
#